data_AF-A0AA39HH38-F1
#
_entry.id   AF-A0AA39HH38-F1
#
_cell.length_a   1.000
_cell.length_b   1.000
_cell.length_c   1.000
_cell.angle_alpha   90.00
_cell.angle_beta   90.00
_cell.angle_gamma   90.00
#
_symmetry.space_group_name_H-M   'P 1'
#
loop_
_entity.id
_entity.type
_entity.pdbx_description
1 polymer ?
#
loop_
_entity_poly.entity_id
_entity_poly.type
_entity_poly.pdbx_seq_one_letter_code
_entity_poly.pdbx_strand_id
1 'polypeptide(L)'
;MSKAVLVSKIEEQHQQILNYEKKLKMFSSEEGRLDSLKKAIASLTSEQSKKEAAFLADKRALLAENEKLKKNLSESQRTHQKLESKASALRQLESLREKELEDHGSILAEIQQKYGKERTKCEQLERQIAELYKKLHETDSKVPLSDKKIRELQDQINKKDRDIATLKKKVEVTPTVQMLKDEIANLQTAHAAEIAEILSRNTHHSDNMRMNESRVHALERKLEVLTSQIAQQEFDKVQMKTSLESLRQQLELAERESAKGEEAKERQTITPSEEVGEELIAGKVERLKKLANELQDSGDVDLADILEMRPLKRTEAILDPRMCSFCENTHSDFIQLKTTVGDLRGKLQSAQHQLEDSKTKATTVELELYEKIASMENNHSSALREGEVKMRDRVNELESEMQKQRHRTMEIIAEKEKELEATKAILISFRSQQMGSSNPGTNVPVDPITPITVKLRDRSKSTSRTRAVSRARSSGSFDAAIPESPSSATGFNNSFNFAHGVNTTDSFAKNTLGDDSKNVYYEEIISEKDREIFELRMKIRTDDSKLRDLEHSVLTKDLQHYEIIEKLKEELRILEGKLELYKSDKEPSIEYLRNIFIQYLQCNGSSGRRNILKAMATVLKLGPAELKRIETIK
;
A
#
# COMPACT_ATOMS: atom_id res chain seq x y z
N MET A 1 -140.29 -120.55 45.14
CA MET A 1 -140.60 -119.10 45.08
C MET A 1 -141.74 -118.87 44.12
N SER A 2 -142.62 -117.88 44.36
CA SER A 2 -143.68 -117.50 43.41
C SER A 2 -143.09 -116.68 42.24
N LYS A 3 -143.78 -116.67 41.09
CA LYS A 3 -143.38 -115.91 39.88
C LYS A 3 -143.13 -114.42 40.18
N ALA A 4 -143.90 -113.83 41.10
CA ALA A 4 -143.72 -112.45 41.55
C ALA A 4 -142.33 -112.18 42.20
N VAL A 5 -141.77 -113.15 42.93
CA VAL A 5 -140.45 -113.01 43.58
C VAL A 5 -139.33 -113.05 42.52
N LEU A 6 -139.52 -113.77 41.42
CA LEU A 6 -138.57 -113.76 40.31
C LEU A 6 -138.59 -112.41 39.57
N VAL A 7 -139.78 -111.86 39.31
CA VAL A 7 -139.96 -110.56 38.65
C VAL A 7 -139.33 -109.44 39.50
N SER A 8 -139.68 -109.35 40.79
CA SER A 8 -139.11 -108.33 41.70
C SER A 8 -137.57 -108.40 41.78
N LYS A 9 -136.98 -109.61 41.73
CA LYS A 9 -135.52 -109.76 41.74
C LYS A 9 -134.85 -109.45 40.40
N ILE A 10 -135.55 -109.66 39.28
CA ILE A 10 -135.13 -109.19 37.96
C ILE A 10 -135.22 -107.65 37.89
N GLU A 11 -136.23 -107.04 38.51
CA GLU A 11 -136.36 -105.58 38.62
C GLU A 11 -135.27 -104.96 39.51
N GLU A 12 -134.92 -105.59 40.63
CA GLU A 12 -133.73 -105.21 41.42
C GLU A 12 -132.44 -105.31 40.60
N GLN A 13 -132.25 -106.39 39.84
CA GLN A 13 -131.07 -106.55 38.97
C GLN A 13 -131.05 -105.52 37.84
N HIS A 14 -132.19 -105.18 37.24
CA HIS A 14 -132.30 -104.16 36.20
C HIS A 14 -132.04 -102.75 36.79
N GLN A 15 -132.57 -102.45 37.99
CA GLN A 15 -132.24 -101.24 38.76
C GLN A 15 -130.74 -101.16 39.07
N GLN A 16 -130.10 -102.26 39.49
CA GLN A 16 -128.66 -102.30 39.70
C GLN A 16 -127.89 -102.06 38.39
N ILE A 17 -128.25 -102.73 37.28
CA ILE A 17 -127.60 -102.55 35.97
C ILE A 17 -127.73 -101.10 35.50
N LEU A 18 -128.91 -100.48 35.59
CA LEU A 18 -129.12 -99.07 35.25
C LEU A 18 -128.29 -98.12 36.14
N ASN A 19 -128.10 -98.47 37.41
CA ASN A 19 -127.26 -97.70 38.34
C ASN A 19 -125.76 -97.89 38.03
N TYR A 20 -125.32 -99.09 37.62
CA TYR A 20 -123.97 -99.33 37.11
C TYR A 20 -123.72 -98.64 35.77
N GLU A 21 -124.67 -98.65 34.84
CA GLU A 21 -124.59 -97.86 33.60
C GLU A 21 -124.50 -96.37 33.88
N LYS A 22 -125.29 -95.85 34.83
CA LYS A 22 -125.25 -94.45 35.23
C LYS A 22 -123.89 -94.10 35.84
N LYS A 23 -123.31 -94.99 36.65
CA LYS A 23 -121.94 -94.86 37.16
C LYS A 23 -120.89 -94.94 36.06
N LEU A 24 -121.00 -95.85 35.08
CA LEU A 24 -120.09 -95.90 33.93
C LEU A 24 -120.17 -94.63 33.07
N LYS A 25 -121.38 -94.11 32.82
CA LYS A 25 -121.59 -92.86 32.07
C LYS A 25 -121.01 -91.65 32.83
N MET A 26 -121.12 -91.62 34.16
CA MET A 26 -120.40 -90.64 34.99
C MET A 26 -118.88 -90.82 34.90
N PHE A 27 -118.36 -92.04 35.09
CA PHE A 27 -116.92 -92.32 35.08
C PHE A 27 -116.27 -92.00 33.73
N SER A 28 -116.93 -92.34 32.62
CA SER A 28 -116.53 -91.97 31.27
C SER A 28 -116.59 -90.44 31.04
N SER A 29 -117.57 -89.74 31.63
CA SER A 29 -117.60 -88.28 31.60
C SER A 29 -116.51 -87.65 32.48
N GLU A 30 -116.10 -88.29 33.57
CA GLU A 30 -115.00 -87.85 34.44
C GLU A 30 -113.65 -88.12 33.78
N GLU A 31 -113.48 -89.25 33.10
CA GLU A 31 -112.33 -89.60 32.28
C GLU A 31 -112.16 -88.63 31.09
N GLY A 32 -113.25 -88.31 30.38
CA GLY A 32 -113.25 -87.27 29.34
C GLY A 32 -112.89 -85.87 29.87
N ARG A 33 -113.28 -85.54 31.11
CA ARG A 33 -112.87 -84.30 31.80
C ARG A 33 -111.40 -84.35 32.23
N LEU A 34 -110.91 -85.49 32.73
CA LEU A 34 -109.50 -85.72 33.05
C LEU A 34 -108.62 -85.61 31.80
N ASP A 35 -109.01 -86.18 30.67
CA ASP A 35 -108.27 -86.07 29.42
C ASP A 35 -108.30 -84.65 28.84
N SER A 36 -109.40 -83.93 29.02
CA SER A 36 -109.47 -82.50 28.72
C SER A 36 -108.51 -81.69 29.61
N LEU A 37 -108.42 -82.02 30.91
CA LEU A 37 -107.49 -81.41 31.85
C LEU A 37 -106.03 -81.76 31.50
N LYS A 38 -105.71 -83.02 31.18
CA LYS A 38 -104.37 -83.45 30.72
C LYS A 38 -103.95 -82.69 29.47
N LYS A 39 -104.85 -82.55 28.48
CA LYS A 39 -104.61 -81.77 27.25
C LYS A 39 -104.39 -80.28 27.55
N ALA A 40 -105.16 -79.69 28.46
CA ALA A 40 -104.98 -78.31 28.91
C ALA A 40 -103.64 -78.10 29.63
N ILE A 41 -103.28 -79.00 30.56
CA ILE A 41 -101.99 -78.97 31.27
C ILE A 41 -100.83 -79.13 30.29
N ALA A 42 -100.86 -80.13 29.40
CA ALA A 42 -99.81 -80.33 28.39
C ALA A 42 -99.66 -79.11 27.46
N SER A 43 -100.77 -78.46 27.09
CA SER A 43 -100.77 -77.21 26.32
C SER A 43 -100.15 -76.06 27.11
N LEU A 44 -100.52 -75.89 28.38
CA LEU A 44 -99.96 -74.86 29.27
C LEU A 44 -98.47 -75.07 29.53
N THR A 45 -98.02 -76.31 29.77
CA THR A 45 -96.59 -76.64 29.92
C THR A 45 -95.82 -76.40 28.63
N SER A 46 -96.40 -76.69 27.46
CA SER A 46 -95.80 -76.37 26.17
C SER A 46 -95.68 -74.86 25.97
N GLU A 47 -96.74 -74.09 26.24
CA GLU A 47 -96.73 -72.63 26.16
C GLU A 47 -95.80 -71.97 27.18
N GLN A 48 -95.71 -72.51 28.40
CA GLN A 48 -94.76 -72.07 29.42
C GLN A 48 -93.32 -72.32 28.94
N SER A 49 -93.02 -73.51 28.43
CA SER A 49 -91.70 -73.85 27.90
C SER A 49 -91.32 -72.97 26.70
N LYS A 50 -92.25 -72.68 25.78
CA LYS A 50 -92.05 -71.72 24.69
C LYS A 50 -91.75 -70.31 25.19
N LYS A 51 -92.52 -69.82 26.18
CA LYS A 51 -92.33 -68.48 26.77
C LYS A 51 -91.02 -68.35 27.54
N GLU A 52 -90.63 -69.39 28.28
CA GLU A 52 -89.35 -69.45 28.97
C GLU A 52 -88.17 -69.53 28.00
N ALA A 53 -88.27 -70.34 26.94
CA ALA A 53 -87.28 -70.39 25.86
C ALA A 53 -87.15 -69.04 25.13
N ALA A 54 -88.27 -68.35 24.86
CA ALA A 54 -88.29 -67.02 24.27
C ALA A 54 -87.65 -65.97 25.20
N PHE A 55 -87.98 -65.97 26.49
CA PHE A 55 -87.36 -65.10 27.50
C PHE A 55 -85.85 -65.35 27.65
N LEU A 56 -85.41 -66.61 27.61
CA LEU A 56 -83.99 -66.96 27.63
C LEU A 56 -83.27 -66.57 26.34
N ALA A 57 -83.95 -66.57 25.18
CA ALA A 57 -83.40 -66.07 23.92
C ALA A 57 -83.28 -64.54 23.93
N ASP A 58 -84.32 -63.82 24.36
CA ASP A 58 -84.34 -62.36 24.52
C ASP A 58 -83.27 -61.88 25.51
N LYS A 59 -83.19 -62.51 26.69
CA LYS A 59 -82.12 -62.25 27.67
C LYS A 59 -80.70 -62.44 27.09
N ARG A 60 -80.50 -63.42 26.20
CA ARG A 60 -79.21 -63.62 25.49
C ARG A 60 -78.98 -62.53 24.44
N ALA A 61 -80.01 -62.12 23.70
CA ALA A 61 -79.93 -61.05 22.72
C ALA A 61 -79.58 -59.71 23.38
N LEU A 62 -80.28 -59.34 24.45
CA LEU A 62 -80.03 -58.12 25.24
C LEU A 62 -78.63 -58.12 25.87
N LEU A 63 -78.10 -59.26 26.32
CA LEU A 63 -76.73 -59.35 26.82
C LEU A 63 -75.70 -59.19 25.68
N ALA A 64 -75.92 -59.82 24.52
CA ALA A 64 -75.05 -59.66 23.36
C ALA A 64 -75.06 -58.21 22.81
N GLU A 65 -76.22 -57.54 22.83
CA GLU A 65 -76.34 -56.12 22.50
C GLU A 65 -75.62 -55.24 23.53
N ASN A 66 -75.76 -55.50 24.82
CA ASN A 66 -75.03 -54.77 25.86
C ASN A 66 -73.51 -54.87 25.69
N GLU A 67 -72.96 -56.06 25.40
CA GLU A 67 -71.53 -56.20 25.12
C GLU A 67 -71.10 -55.50 23.82
N LYS A 68 -71.94 -55.52 22.78
CA LYS A 68 -71.72 -54.74 21.55
C LYS A 68 -71.71 -53.23 21.82
N LEU A 69 -72.64 -52.73 22.63
CA LEU A 69 -72.73 -51.32 23.02
C LEU A 69 -71.54 -50.89 23.90
N LYS A 70 -71.11 -51.71 24.86
CA LYS A 70 -69.88 -51.48 25.64
C LYS A 70 -68.65 -51.41 24.74
N LYS A 71 -68.52 -52.34 23.79
CA LYS A 71 -67.42 -52.33 22.81
C LYS A 71 -67.43 -51.05 22.00
N ASN A 72 -68.56 -50.71 21.38
CA ASN A 72 -68.75 -49.48 20.61
C ASN A 72 -68.42 -48.22 21.43
N LEU A 73 -68.84 -48.16 22.70
CA LEU A 73 -68.53 -47.05 23.61
C LEU A 73 -67.02 -46.94 23.87
N SER A 74 -66.34 -48.07 24.13
CA SER A 74 -64.89 -48.10 24.35
C SER A 74 -64.09 -47.71 23.09
N GLU A 75 -64.57 -48.08 21.91
CA GLU A 75 -63.98 -47.69 20.62
C GLU A 75 -64.23 -46.19 20.35
N SER A 76 -65.44 -45.69 20.63
CA SER A 76 -65.77 -44.26 20.56
C SER A 76 -64.88 -43.43 21.49
N GLN A 77 -64.70 -43.85 22.75
CA GLN A 77 -63.79 -43.19 23.71
C GLN A 77 -62.34 -43.16 23.19
N ARG A 78 -61.85 -44.27 22.63
CA ARG A 78 -60.51 -44.34 22.00
C ARG A 78 -60.40 -43.43 20.77
N THR A 79 -61.46 -43.25 19.98
CA THR A 79 -61.45 -42.27 18.89
C THR A 79 -61.48 -40.83 19.40
N HIS A 80 -62.22 -40.54 20.47
CA HIS A 80 -62.29 -39.21 21.08
C HIS A 80 -60.92 -38.78 21.61
N GLN A 81 -60.23 -39.63 22.38
CA GLN A 81 -58.85 -39.38 22.85
C GLN A 81 -57.84 -39.17 21.70
N LYS A 82 -58.03 -39.84 20.56
CA LYS A 82 -57.23 -39.64 19.34
C LYS A 82 -57.57 -38.36 18.58
N LEU A 83 -58.78 -37.83 18.73
CA LEU A 83 -59.18 -36.53 18.17
C LEU A 83 -58.72 -35.38 19.08
N GLU A 84 -58.81 -35.55 20.39
CA GLU A 84 -58.35 -34.58 21.40
C GLU A 84 -56.83 -34.36 21.33
N SER A 85 -56.04 -35.44 21.25
CA SER A 85 -54.58 -35.33 21.08
C SER A 85 -54.20 -34.67 19.73
N LYS A 86 -54.93 -34.96 18.65
CA LYS A 86 -54.78 -34.25 17.37
C LYS A 86 -55.17 -32.77 17.45
N ALA A 87 -56.25 -32.43 18.14
CA ALA A 87 -56.67 -31.04 18.35
C ALA A 87 -55.65 -30.24 19.18
N SER A 88 -55.03 -30.88 20.18
CA SER A 88 -53.92 -30.29 20.93
C SER A 88 -52.70 -30.04 20.05
N ALA A 89 -52.32 -31.02 19.21
CA ALA A 89 -51.21 -30.87 18.27
C ALA A 89 -51.47 -29.79 17.19
N LEU A 90 -52.71 -29.66 16.71
CA LEU A 90 -53.11 -28.58 15.79
C LEU A 90 -52.94 -27.21 16.45
N ARG A 91 -53.42 -27.01 17.68
CA ARG A 91 -53.23 -25.75 18.44
C ARG A 91 -51.76 -25.38 18.66
N GLN A 92 -50.90 -26.39 18.88
CA GLN A 92 -49.45 -26.16 18.98
C GLN A 92 -48.86 -25.71 17.64
N LEU A 93 -49.28 -26.30 16.52
CA LEU A 93 -48.85 -25.91 15.18
C LEU A 93 -49.39 -24.54 14.75
N GLU A 94 -50.62 -24.20 15.13
CA GLU A 94 -51.21 -22.86 14.99
C GLU A 94 -50.34 -21.82 15.73
N SER A 95 -50.03 -22.05 17.01
CA SER A 95 -49.20 -21.13 17.82
C SER A 95 -47.74 -21.03 17.34
N LEU A 96 -47.19 -22.08 16.71
CA LEU A 96 -45.87 -21.99 16.06
C LEU A 96 -45.95 -21.12 14.79
N ARG A 97 -46.99 -21.32 13.96
CA ARG A 97 -47.21 -20.52 12.75
C ARG A 97 -47.48 -19.05 13.05
N GLU A 98 -48.16 -18.73 14.14
CA GLU A 98 -48.35 -17.35 14.61
C GLU A 98 -47.00 -16.68 14.93
N LYS A 99 -46.07 -17.39 15.56
CA LYS A 99 -44.70 -16.89 15.85
C LYS A 99 -43.87 -16.75 14.59
N GLU A 100 -43.93 -17.72 13.67
CA GLU A 100 -43.27 -17.61 12.36
C GLU A 100 -43.75 -16.35 11.59
N LEU A 101 -45.05 -16.03 11.68
CA LEU A 101 -45.61 -14.81 11.09
C LEU A 101 -45.16 -13.53 11.82
N GLU A 102 -45.02 -13.55 13.14
CA GLU A 102 -44.48 -12.44 13.93
C GLU A 102 -42.99 -12.19 13.61
N ASP A 103 -42.17 -13.25 13.55
CA ASP A 103 -40.76 -13.20 13.15
C ASP A 103 -40.61 -12.69 11.71
N HIS A 104 -41.42 -13.18 10.77
CA HIS A 104 -41.45 -12.68 9.39
C HIS A 104 -41.88 -11.22 9.30
N GLY A 105 -42.84 -10.78 10.12
CA GLY A 105 -43.25 -9.38 10.23
C GLY A 105 -42.12 -8.48 10.76
N SER A 106 -41.40 -8.94 11.77
CA SER A 106 -40.22 -8.27 12.34
C SER A 106 -39.09 -8.11 11.30
N ILE A 107 -38.76 -9.18 10.58
CA ILE A 107 -37.77 -9.17 9.49
C ILE A 107 -38.20 -8.21 8.37
N LEU A 108 -39.48 -8.22 7.97
CA LEU A 108 -40.00 -7.33 6.94
C LEU A 108 -39.91 -5.84 7.37
N ALA A 109 -40.22 -5.54 8.64
CA ALA A 109 -40.07 -4.20 9.19
C ALA A 109 -38.60 -3.74 9.23
N GLU A 110 -37.66 -4.62 9.56
CA GLU A 110 -36.23 -4.31 9.52
C GLU A 110 -35.73 -4.05 8.08
N ILE A 111 -36.17 -4.85 7.11
CA ILE A 111 -35.87 -4.66 5.68
C ILE A 111 -36.42 -3.31 5.18
N GLN A 112 -37.68 -2.97 5.53
CA GLN A 112 -38.28 -1.67 5.19
C GLN A 112 -37.50 -0.50 5.82
N GLN A 113 -37.07 -0.64 7.07
CA GLN A 113 -36.26 0.39 7.73
C GLN A 113 -34.87 0.55 7.08
N LYS A 114 -34.20 -0.56 6.72
CA LYS A 114 -32.93 -0.57 5.98
C LYS A 114 -33.09 0.09 4.60
N TYR A 115 -34.16 -0.22 3.87
CA TYR A 115 -34.48 0.40 2.57
C TYR A 115 -34.72 1.91 2.68
N GLY A 116 -35.47 2.37 3.70
CA GLY A 116 -35.67 3.81 3.94
C GLY A 116 -34.38 4.57 4.28
N LYS A 117 -33.50 3.96 5.08
CA LYS A 117 -32.16 4.50 5.37
C LYS A 117 -31.29 4.62 4.12
N GLU A 118 -31.22 3.58 3.30
CA GLU A 118 -30.40 3.61 2.08
C GLU A 118 -30.97 4.55 1.02
N ARG A 119 -32.31 4.65 0.90
CA ARG A 119 -32.97 5.65 0.05
C ARG A 119 -32.62 7.09 0.47
N THR A 120 -32.77 7.43 1.74
CA THR A 120 -32.46 8.80 2.22
C THR A 120 -30.97 9.15 2.07
N LYS A 121 -30.08 8.16 2.19
CA LYS A 121 -28.64 8.27 1.88
C LYS A 121 -28.38 8.47 0.38
N CYS A 122 -29.11 7.77 -0.49
CA CYS A 122 -29.05 7.97 -1.94
C CYS A 122 -29.47 9.40 -2.32
N GLU A 123 -30.62 9.87 -1.81
CA GLU A 123 -31.10 11.24 -2.03
C GLU A 123 -30.13 12.32 -1.48
N GLN A 124 -29.33 12.02 -0.44
CA GLN A 124 -28.28 12.91 0.05
C GLN A 124 -27.07 12.96 -0.91
N LEU A 125 -26.65 11.80 -1.45
CA LEU A 125 -25.57 11.72 -2.43
C LEU A 125 -25.95 12.40 -3.75
N GLU A 126 -27.19 12.26 -4.21
CA GLU A 126 -27.72 12.98 -5.38
C GLU A 126 -27.65 14.51 -5.20
N ARG A 127 -27.97 15.02 -4.01
CA ARG A 127 -27.85 16.46 -3.67
C ARG A 127 -26.38 16.92 -3.67
N GLN A 128 -25.46 16.12 -3.12
CA GLN A 128 -24.03 16.42 -3.15
C GLN A 128 -23.48 16.41 -4.60
N ILE A 129 -23.88 15.44 -5.41
CA ILE A 129 -23.53 15.35 -6.84
C ILE A 129 -24.03 16.59 -7.59
N ALA A 130 -25.29 17.02 -7.38
CA ALA A 130 -25.84 18.23 -7.98
C ALA A 130 -25.09 19.50 -7.55
N GLU A 131 -24.69 19.60 -6.27
CA GLU A 131 -23.89 20.73 -5.77
C GLU A 131 -22.48 20.75 -6.38
N LEU A 132 -21.84 19.58 -6.54
CA LEU A 132 -20.54 19.46 -7.20
C LEU A 132 -20.62 19.79 -8.69
N TYR A 133 -21.65 19.36 -9.42
CA TYR A 133 -21.89 19.77 -10.81
C TYR A 133 -22.09 21.29 -10.93
N LYS A 134 -22.82 21.92 -10.00
CA LYS A 134 -22.98 23.38 -9.96
C LYS A 134 -21.63 24.08 -9.73
N LYS A 135 -20.83 23.62 -8.77
CA LYS A 135 -19.49 24.16 -8.49
C LYS A 135 -18.55 24.01 -9.69
N LEU A 136 -18.58 22.86 -10.38
CA LEU A 136 -17.82 22.62 -11.59
C LEU A 136 -18.20 23.60 -12.71
N HIS A 137 -19.50 23.76 -12.98
CA HIS A 137 -19.98 24.74 -13.96
C HIS A 137 -19.63 26.20 -13.56
N GLU A 138 -19.63 26.51 -12.26
CA GLU A 138 -19.15 27.82 -11.76
C GLU A 138 -17.64 28.01 -11.95
N THR A 139 -16.82 26.96 -11.88
CA THR A 139 -15.38 27.04 -12.23
C THR A 139 -15.15 27.11 -13.74
N ASP A 140 -15.86 26.30 -14.52
CA ASP A 140 -15.75 26.27 -15.99
C ASP A 140 -16.16 27.61 -16.60
N SER A 141 -17.13 28.32 -16.00
CA SER A 141 -17.49 29.69 -16.41
C SER A 141 -16.38 30.73 -16.18
N LYS A 142 -15.42 30.46 -15.28
CA LYS A 142 -14.30 31.35 -14.94
C LYS A 142 -13.07 31.09 -15.81
N VAL A 143 -12.86 29.86 -16.29
CA VAL A 143 -11.77 29.50 -17.23
C VAL A 143 -11.70 30.45 -18.45
N PRO A 144 -12.78 30.69 -19.22
CA PRO A 144 -12.71 31.57 -20.39
C PRO A 144 -12.53 33.06 -20.04
N LEU A 145 -12.72 33.48 -18.78
CA LEU A 145 -12.36 34.82 -18.32
C LEU A 145 -10.85 34.90 -18.05
N SER A 146 -10.29 33.88 -17.40
CA SER A 146 -8.84 33.73 -17.24
C SER A 146 -8.11 33.64 -18.58
N ASP A 147 -8.61 32.84 -19.53
CA ASP A 147 -8.02 32.71 -20.88
C ASP A 147 -8.06 34.02 -21.68
N LYS A 148 -9.13 34.81 -21.53
CA LYS A 148 -9.21 36.15 -22.11
C LYS A 148 -8.15 37.06 -21.49
N LYS A 149 -7.94 36.99 -20.17
CA LYS A 149 -6.93 37.81 -19.49
C LYS A 149 -5.49 37.39 -19.83
N ILE A 150 -5.24 36.08 -19.98
CA ILE A 150 -3.96 35.55 -20.44
C ILE A 150 -3.65 36.07 -21.85
N ARG A 151 -4.62 36.00 -22.78
CA ARG A 151 -4.47 36.55 -24.14
C ARG A 151 -4.21 38.06 -24.14
N GLU A 152 -4.96 38.83 -23.35
CA GLU A 152 -4.75 40.28 -23.23
C GLU A 152 -3.33 40.62 -22.72
N LEU A 153 -2.82 39.86 -21.74
CA LEU A 153 -1.45 40.05 -21.24
C LEU A 153 -0.40 39.61 -22.26
N GLN A 154 -0.63 38.52 -23.01
CA GLN A 154 0.22 38.10 -24.12
C GLN A 154 0.29 39.17 -25.22
N ASP A 155 -0.84 39.79 -25.60
CA ASP A 155 -0.87 40.88 -26.57
C ASP A 155 -0.15 42.15 -26.08
N GLN A 156 -0.23 42.44 -24.77
CA GLN A 156 0.55 43.52 -24.16
C GLN A 156 2.06 43.23 -24.18
N ILE A 157 2.48 42.00 -23.87
CA ILE A 157 3.89 41.56 -23.98
C ILE A 157 4.36 41.65 -25.44
N ASN A 158 3.62 41.04 -26.38
CA ASN A 158 3.90 41.10 -27.82
C ASN A 158 4.01 42.55 -28.34
N LYS A 159 3.24 43.49 -27.80
CA LYS A 159 3.36 44.92 -28.12
C LYS A 159 4.65 45.52 -27.55
N LYS A 160 4.98 45.23 -26.28
CA LYS A 160 6.22 45.71 -25.64
C LYS A 160 7.49 45.16 -26.30
N ASP A 161 7.48 43.91 -26.76
CA ASP A 161 8.62 43.33 -27.48
C ASP A 161 8.82 43.99 -28.85
N ARG A 162 7.73 44.35 -29.55
CA ARG A 162 7.80 45.17 -30.77
C ARG A 162 8.34 46.57 -30.46
N ASP A 163 7.85 47.24 -29.42
CA ASP A 163 8.35 48.55 -28.98
C ASP A 163 9.86 48.47 -28.71
N ILE A 164 10.32 47.48 -27.93
CA ILE A 164 11.73 47.21 -27.61
C ILE A 164 12.55 46.92 -28.88
N ALA A 165 12.04 46.15 -29.82
CA ALA A 165 12.73 45.87 -31.09
C ALA A 165 12.91 47.15 -31.93
N THR A 166 11.90 48.02 -32.00
CA THR A 166 12.05 49.32 -32.69
C THR A 166 13.03 50.26 -31.98
N LEU A 167 13.08 50.23 -30.64
CA LEU A 167 14.03 51.01 -29.85
C LEU A 167 15.46 50.50 -30.03
N LYS A 168 15.70 49.18 -29.99
CA LYS A 168 17.00 48.57 -30.29
C LYS A 168 17.49 48.98 -31.69
N LYS A 169 16.65 48.83 -32.72
CA LYS A 169 16.99 49.24 -34.09
C LYS A 169 17.28 50.75 -34.20
N LYS A 170 16.56 51.61 -33.47
CA LYS A 170 16.87 53.06 -33.40
C LYS A 170 18.22 53.32 -32.74
N VAL A 171 18.55 52.63 -31.65
CA VAL A 171 19.84 52.75 -30.96
C VAL A 171 21.00 52.25 -31.84
N GLU A 172 20.80 51.19 -32.62
CA GLU A 172 21.78 50.69 -33.60
C GLU A 172 22.00 51.65 -34.77
N VAL A 173 20.93 52.30 -35.27
CA VAL A 173 20.99 53.26 -36.39
C VAL A 173 21.41 54.67 -35.93
N THR A 174 21.49 54.95 -34.63
CA THR A 174 21.94 56.25 -34.10
C THR A 174 23.46 56.40 -34.28
N PRO A 175 23.95 57.31 -35.16
CA PRO A 175 25.35 57.32 -35.57
C PRO A 175 26.33 57.55 -34.41
N THR A 176 25.97 58.38 -33.43
CA THR A 176 26.79 58.62 -32.24
C THR A 176 26.95 57.38 -31.36
N VAL A 177 25.93 56.51 -31.28
CA VAL A 177 26.03 55.25 -30.52
C VAL A 177 26.93 54.26 -31.25
N GLN A 178 26.88 54.21 -32.59
CA GLN A 178 27.76 53.36 -33.37
C GLN A 178 29.22 53.87 -33.30
N MET A 179 29.45 55.17 -33.48
CA MET A 179 30.77 55.79 -33.27
C MET A 179 31.34 55.49 -31.89
N LEU A 180 30.54 55.59 -30.81
CA LEU A 180 31.00 55.26 -29.46
C LEU A 180 31.33 53.77 -29.27
N LYS A 181 30.61 52.85 -29.93
CA LYS A 181 31.00 51.42 -29.93
C LYS A 181 32.33 51.21 -30.65
N ASP A 182 32.50 51.84 -31.81
CA ASP A 182 33.69 51.70 -32.65
C ASP A 182 34.91 52.36 -31.97
N GLU A 183 34.72 53.48 -31.30
CA GLU A 183 35.72 54.14 -30.44
C GLU A 183 36.10 53.27 -29.23
N ILE A 184 35.14 52.67 -28.53
CA ILE A 184 35.41 51.71 -27.44
C ILE A 184 36.17 50.49 -27.96
N ALA A 185 35.81 49.94 -29.13
CA ALA A 185 36.50 48.82 -29.74
C ALA A 185 37.95 49.19 -30.13
N ASN A 186 38.14 50.36 -30.76
CA ASN A 186 39.45 50.88 -31.10
C ASN A 186 40.33 51.08 -29.84
N LEU A 187 39.79 51.71 -28.79
CA LEU A 187 40.48 51.87 -27.50
C LEU A 187 40.83 50.51 -26.85
N GLN A 188 39.95 49.52 -26.91
CA GLN A 188 40.25 48.16 -26.45
C GLN A 188 41.40 47.53 -27.23
N THR A 189 41.45 47.67 -28.56
CA THR A 189 42.57 47.16 -29.37
C THR A 189 43.88 47.92 -29.12
N ALA A 190 43.82 49.24 -28.91
CA ALA A 190 44.97 50.06 -28.60
C ALA A 190 45.57 49.71 -27.23
N HIS A 191 44.76 49.63 -26.17
CA HIS A 191 45.20 49.20 -24.85
C HIS A 191 45.75 47.77 -24.86
N ALA A 192 45.16 46.85 -25.64
CA ALA A 192 45.67 45.49 -25.77
C ALA A 192 47.07 45.45 -26.43
N ALA A 193 47.31 46.29 -27.45
CA ALA A 193 48.62 46.43 -28.07
C ALA A 193 49.65 47.08 -27.14
N GLU A 194 49.28 48.14 -26.42
CA GLU A 194 50.15 48.80 -25.44
C GLU A 194 50.56 47.85 -24.29
N ILE A 195 49.60 47.09 -23.75
CA ILE A 195 49.87 46.06 -22.73
C ILE A 195 50.84 44.99 -23.27
N ALA A 196 50.66 44.54 -24.51
CA ALA A 196 51.58 43.57 -25.13
C ALA A 196 53.01 44.15 -25.31
N GLU A 197 53.13 45.42 -25.69
CA GLU A 197 54.44 46.08 -25.82
C GLU A 197 55.12 46.29 -24.46
N ILE A 198 54.37 46.73 -23.44
CA ILE A 198 54.88 46.87 -22.07
C ILE A 198 55.36 45.52 -21.51
N LEU A 199 54.61 44.44 -21.76
CA LEU A 199 55.02 43.09 -21.37
C LEU A 199 56.31 42.67 -22.09
N SER A 200 56.44 42.90 -23.40
CA SER A 200 57.64 42.60 -24.18
C SER A 200 58.88 43.38 -23.70
N ARG A 201 58.73 44.69 -23.45
CA ARG A 201 59.78 45.53 -22.85
C ARG A 201 60.20 45.03 -21.48
N ASN A 202 59.23 44.62 -20.64
CA ASN A 202 59.50 44.11 -19.30
C ASN A 202 60.21 42.73 -19.33
N THR A 203 59.85 41.83 -20.26
CA THR A 203 60.59 40.56 -20.44
C THR A 203 62.03 40.82 -20.87
N HIS A 204 62.27 41.71 -21.84
CA HIS A 204 63.64 42.08 -22.25
C HIS A 204 64.44 42.74 -21.12
N HIS A 205 63.80 43.55 -20.27
CA HIS A 205 64.44 44.13 -19.09
C HIS A 205 64.80 43.05 -18.07
N SER A 206 63.89 42.11 -17.80
CA SER A 206 64.10 40.99 -16.88
C SER A 206 65.22 40.04 -17.34
N ASP A 207 65.28 39.70 -18.63
CA ASP A 207 66.37 38.89 -19.19
C ASP A 207 67.73 39.62 -19.10
N ASN A 208 67.76 40.93 -19.36
CA ASN A 208 68.98 41.73 -19.23
C ASN A 208 69.44 41.86 -17.76
N MET A 209 68.50 41.99 -16.81
CA MET A 209 68.82 41.92 -15.38
C MET A 209 69.39 40.55 -15.00
N ARG A 210 68.76 39.45 -15.45
CA ARG A 210 69.23 38.08 -15.21
C ARG A 210 70.63 37.79 -15.81
N MET A 211 70.96 38.38 -16.96
CA MET A 211 72.32 38.35 -17.50
C MET A 211 73.31 39.16 -16.63
N ASN A 212 72.90 40.30 -16.08
CA ASN A 212 73.73 41.08 -15.17
C ASN A 212 73.92 40.39 -13.81
N GLU A 213 72.89 39.79 -13.21
CA GLU A 213 72.98 38.93 -12.03
C GLU A 213 73.96 37.77 -12.27
N SER A 214 73.85 37.09 -13.42
CA SER A 214 74.76 36.01 -13.81
C SER A 214 76.22 36.50 -13.94
N ARG A 215 76.42 37.73 -14.42
CA ARG A 215 77.74 38.39 -14.49
C ARG A 215 78.27 38.80 -13.12
N VAL A 216 77.41 39.28 -12.21
CA VAL A 216 77.74 39.61 -10.82
C VAL A 216 78.15 38.33 -10.07
N HIS A 217 77.35 37.25 -10.11
CA HIS A 217 77.71 35.95 -9.54
C HIS A 217 78.97 35.31 -10.15
N ALA A 218 79.41 35.73 -11.34
CA ALA A 218 80.69 35.32 -11.93
C ALA A 218 81.87 36.20 -11.49
N LEU A 219 81.62 37.42 -11.01
CA LEU A 219 82.60 38.31 -10.40
C LEU A 219 82.75 38.04 -8.90
N GLU A 220 81.65 37.78 -8.19
CA GLU A 220 81.63 37.37 -6.77
C GLU A 220 82.46 36.11 -6.55
N ARG A 221 82.24 35.04 -7.33
CA ARG A 221 83.06 33.82 -7.26
C ARG A 221 84.53 34.03 -7.62
N LYS A 222 84.86 35.05 -8.43
CA LYS A 222 86.26 35.43 -8.69
C LYS A 222 86.87 36.18 -7.52
N LEU A 223 86.10 37.06 -6.87
CA LEU A 223 86.51 37.73 -5.64
C LEU A 223 86.71 36.71 -4.51
N GLU A 224 85.78 35.79 -4.32
CA GLU A 224 85.88 34.68 -3.35
C GLU A 224 87.19 33.89 -3.53
N VAL A 225 87.48 33.42 -4.75
CA VAL A 225 88.74 32.70 -5.06
C VAL A 225 89.98 33.56 -4.79
N LEU A 226 89.96 34.85 -5.15
CA LEU A 226 91.07 35.77 -4.85
C LEU A 226 91.24 36.01 -3.35
N THR A 227 90.14 36.15 -2.59
CA THR A 227 90.16 36.28 -1.14
C THR A 227 90.69 35.01 -0.47
N SER A 228 90.31 33.81 -0.95
CA SER A 228 90.90 32.55 -0.49
C SER A 228 92.40 32.45 -0.81
N GLN A 229 92.83 32.92 -1.98
CA GLN A 229 94.26 32.97 -2.34
C GLN A 229 95.05 33.93 -1.46
N ILE A 230 94.51 35.12 -1.16
CA ILE A 230 95.13 36.09 -0.24
C ILE A 230 95.20 35.52 1.19
N ALA A 231 94.13 34.87 1.65
CA ALA A 231 94.11 34.21 2.96
C ALA A 231 95.15 33.09 3.05
N GLN A 232 95.31 32.27 2.00
CA GLN A 232 96.37 31.26 1.93
C GLN A 232 97.75 31.90 1.91
N GLN A 233 97.98 32.97 1.13
CA GLN A 233 99.27 33.66 1.10
C GLN A 233 99.64 34.28 2.45
N GLU A 234 98.70 34.85 3.20
CA GLU A 234 98.96 35.31 4.57
C GLU A 234 99.18 34.15 5.54
N PHE A 235 98.49 33.01 5.40
CA PHE A 235 98.75 31.80 6.18
C PHE A 235 100.17 31.25 5.92
N ASP A 236 100.55 31.07 4.66
CA ASP A 236 101.88 30.59 4.25
C ASP A 236 102.98 31.54 4.76
N LYS A 237 102.74 32.85 4.68
CA LYS A 237 103.62 33.91 5.19
C LYS A 237 103.73 33.91 6.72
N VAL A 238 102.66 33.58 7.45
CA VAL A 238 102.72 33.36 8.91
C VAL A 238 103.47 32.07 9.23
N GLN A 239 103.23 30.98 8.49
CA GLN A 239 103.95 29.72 8.67
C GLN A 239 105.46 29.90 8.42
N MET A 240 105.84 30.56 7.33
CA MET A 240 107.24 30.90 7.01
C MET A 240 107.88 31.80 8.08
N LYS A 241 107.12 32.75 8.66
CA LYS A 241 107.59 33.52 9.82
C LYS A 241 107.84 32.65 11.04
N THR A 242 106.92 31.75 11.40
CA THR A 242 107.13 30.84 12.54
C THR A 242 108.27 29.85 12.32
N SER A 243 108.51 29.42 11.07
CA SER A 243 109.69 28.63 10.70
C SER A 243 110.99 29.44 10.79
N LEU A 244 110.98 30.71 10.39
CA LEU A 244 112.11 31.62 10.61
C LEU A 244 112.36 31.86 12.11
N GLU A 245 111.31 32.01 12.92
CA GLU A 245 111.43 32.15 14.37
C GLU A 245 112.01 30.89 15.02
N SER A 246 111.63 29.69 14.59
CA SER A 246 112.19 28.44 15.11
C SER A 246 113.64 28.20 14.64
N LEU A 247 113.98 28.56 13.40
CA LEU A 247 115.36 28.54 12.90
C LEU A 247 116.23 29.57 13.63
N ARG A 248 115.69 30.75 13.97
CA ARG A 248 116.35 31.73 14.85
C ARG A 248 116.58 31.16 16.25
N GLN A 249 115.59 30.52 16.86
CA GLN A 249 115.78 29.86 18.16
C GLN A 249 116.82 28.73 18.10
N GLN A 250 116.88 27.96 17.00
CA GLN A 250 117.92 26.95 16.79
C GLN A 250 119.31 27.58 16.65
N LEU A 251 119.44 28.71 15.94
CA LEU A 251 120.68 29.51 15.90
C LEU A 251 121.04 30.06 17.28
N GLU A 252 120.10 30.66 18.00
CA GLU A 252 120.30 31.26 19.33
C GLU A 252 120.62 30.20 20.42
N LEU A 253 120.30 28.93 20.16
CA LEU A 253 120.73 27.78 20.95
C LEU A 253 122.13 27.31 20.53
N ALA A 254 122.39 27.15 19.23
CA ALA A 254 123.72 26.79 18.71
C ALA A 254 124.80 27.84 19.07
N GLU A 255 124.46 29.13 19.08
CA GLU A 255 125.31 30.21 19.55
C GLU A 255 125.58 30.11 21.07
N ARG A 256 124.59 29.73 21.88
CA ARG A 256 124.77 29.49 23.33
C ARG A 256 125.60 28.23 23.63
N GLU A 257 125.52 27.20 22.80
CA GLU A 257 126.37 26.01 22.90
C GLU A 257 127.80 26.32 22.43
N SER A 258 127.95 27.13 21.39
CA SER A 258 129.26 27.61 20.89
C SER A 258 129.96 28.55 21.88
N ALA A 259 129.21 29.37 22.62
CA ALA A 259 129.73 30.36 23.57
C ALA A 259 130.39 29.79 24.85
N LYS A 260 130.67 28.46 24.89
CA LYS A 260 131.45 27.80 25.95
C LYS A 260 132.69 27.04 25.45
N GLY A 261 132.95 27.07 24.14
CA GLY A 261 134.22 26.66 23.55
C GLY A 261 135.07 27.89 23.23
N GLU A 262 135.83 28.40 24.20
CA GLU A 262 136.87 29.39 23.91
C GLU A 262 138.02 28.77 23.10
N GLU A 263 138.92 29.65 22.64
CA GLU A 263 140.23 29.39 22.03
C GLU A 263 140.33 29.07 20.51
N ALA A 264 141.28 29.79 19.90
CA ALA A 264 142.06 29.45 18.71
C ALA A 264 141.48 29.61 17.28
N LYS A 265 142.13 30.54 16.56
CA LYS A 265 142.37 30.62 15.09
C LYS A 265 141.20 31.05 14.20
N GLU A 266 141.40 31.57 12.98
CA GLU A 266 142.42 32.42 12.31
C GLU A 266 142.22 32.23 10.78
N ARG A 267 142.03 33.33 10.02
CA ARG A 267 142.18 33.51 8.55
C ARG A 267 141.51 32.53 7.56
N GLN A 268 140.79 33.13 6.60
CA GLN A 268 140.89 33.02 5.11
C GLN A 268 139.47 33.15 4.50
N THR A 269 139.09 34.25 3.84
CA THR A 269 139.41 34.70 2.45
C THR A 269 138.97 33.75 1.34
N ILE A 270 137.98 34.19 0.53
CA ILE A 270 137.91 34.09 -0.96
C ILE A 270 136.77 34.99 -1.49
N THR A 271 136.91 35.51 -2.71
CA THR A 271 136.04 36.46 -3.48
C THR A 271 135.78 35.89 -4.89
N PRO A 272 135.15 36.58 -5.90
CA PRO A 272 134.32 37.81 -5.97
C PRO A 272 132.83 37.44 -6.23
N SER A 273 131.89 38.10 -6.95
CA SER A 273 131.71 39.31 -7.82
C SER A 273 130.23 39.78 -7.64
N GLU A 274 129.62 40.87 -8.16
CA GLU A 274 129.61 41.60 -9.46
C GLU A 274 128.84 40.84 -10.58
N GLU A 275 127.99 41.45 -11.42
CA GLU A 275 127.78 42.85 -11.87
C GLU A 275 126.40 43.42 -11.38
N VAL A 276 126.12 44.70 -11.05
CA VAL A 276 126.47 46.09 -11.47
C VAL A 276 125.30 46.80 -12.21
N GLY A 277 125.05 48.08 -11.90
CA GLY A 277 124.02 48.97 -12.52
C GLY A 277 122.64 48.91 -11.83
N GLU A 278 122.20 49.79 -10.92
CA GLU A 278 122.48 51.22 -10.64
C GLU A 278 121.65 52.25 -11.46
N GLU A 279 121.20 53.31 -10.77
CA GLU A 279 120.45 54.52 -11.22
C GLU A 279 119.18 54.43 -12.12
N LEU A 280 117.98 54.53 -11.50
CA LEU A 280 116.96 55.58 -11.76
C LEU A 280 115.81 55.46 -10.71
N ILE A 281 115.84 56.12 -9.54
CA ILE A 281 115.73 57.56 -9.25
C ILE A 281 114.47 58.23 -9.85
N ALA A 282 113.76 59.01 -9.01
CA ALA A 282 112.70 59.98 -9.34
C ALA A 282 111.48 59.48 -10.15
N GLY A 283 110.62 58.62 -9.57
CA GLY A 283 109.32 58.28 -10.18
C GLY A 283 108.15 57.88 -9.27
N LYS A 284 108.38 57.48 -8.01
CA LYS A 284 107.34 56.82 -7.17
C LYS A 284 106.89 57.57 -5.91
N VAL A 285 107.44 58.75 -5.62
CA VAL A 285 107.05 59.56 -4.43
C VAL A 285 105.85 60.48 -4.70
N GLU A 286 105.63 60.89 -5.95
CA GLU A 286 104.67 61.96 -6.28
C GLU A 286 103.21 61.50 -6.48
N ARG A 287 102.96 60.19 -6.68
CA ARG A 287 101.58 59.66 -6.84
C ARG A 287 100.90 59.25 -5.55
N LEU A 288 101.65 58.95 -4.48
CA LEU A 288 101.07 58.62 -3.18
C LEU A 288 100.64 59.84 -2.35
N LYS A 289 101.00 61.06 -2.77
CA LYS A 289 100.53 62.32 -2.17
C LYS A 289 99.20 62.84 -2.72
N LYS A 290 98.64 62.25 -3.78
CA LYS A 290 97.36 62.67 -4.38
C LYS A 290 96.14 61.84 -3.97
N LEU A 291 96.32 60.83 -3.13
CA LEU A 291 95.23 59.97 -2.61
C LEU A 291 95.01 60.09 -1.09
N ALA A 292 95.71 61.03 -0.43
CA ALA A 292 95.61 61.28 1.01
C ALA A 292 94.79 62.55 1.35
N ASN A 293 94.45 63.40 0.37
CA ASN A 293 93.84 64.71 0.58
C ASN A 293 92.39 64.83 0.06
N GLU A 294 91.75 63.71 -0.33
CA GLU A 294 90.34 63.67 -0.80
C GLU A 294 89.43 62.81 0.09
N LEU A 295 89.93 62.38 1.27
CA LEU A 295 89.18 61.64 2.30
C LEU A 295 89.35 62.26 3.70
N GLN A 296 89.40 63.60 3.76
CA GLN A 296 89.39 64.36 5.02
C GLN A 296 88.44 65.57 4.95
N ASP A 297 87.24 65.35 4.41
CA ASP A 297 86.08 66.24 4.57
C ASP A 297 84.81 65.40 4.72
N SER A 298 83.89 65.84 5.58
CA SER A 298 82.65 65.13 5.99
C SER A 298 82.84 63.69 6.50
N GLY A 299 83.19 63.55 7.78
CA GLY A 299 83.02 62.31 8.54
C GLY A 299 81.84 62.37 9.51
N ASP A 300 81.59 61.22 10.15
CA ASP A 300 80.87 61.04 11.43
C ASP A 300 79.34 61.15 11.47
N VAL A 301 78.68 59.98 11.37
CA VAL A 301 77.42 59.65 12.10
C VAL A 301 77.54 58.21 12.59
N ASP A 302 77.33 58.00 13.89
CA ASP A 302 77.51 56.72 14.59
C ASP A 302 76.37 55.71 14.32
N LEU A 303 76.67 54.41 14.37
CA LEU A 303 75.76 53.31 14.03
C LEU A 303 75.19 52.63 15.29
N ALA A 304 74.30 53.34 15.99
CA ALA A 304 73.79 52.91 17.30
C ALA A 304 72.26 53.05 17.50
N ASP A 305 71.44 52.93 16.46
CA ASP A 305 69.97 52.84 16.64
C ASP A 305 69.25 52.01 15.56
N ILE A 306 68.49 51.01 16.01
CA ILE A 306 67.20 50.50 15.50
C ILE A 306 66.68 49.54 16.59
N LEU A 307 65.82 50.09 17.44
CA LEU A 307 65.37 49.46 18.69
C LEU A 307 64.17 48.51 18.55
N GLU A 308 64.05 47.60 19.51
CA GLU A 308 62.85 46.79 19.71
C GLU A 308 61.68 47.61 20.30
N MET A 309 60.46 47.32 19.82
CA MET A 309 59.24 47.14 20.62
C MET A 309 58.99 48.03 21.85
N ARG A 310 58.02 48.97 21.77
CA ARG A 310 56.87 49.07 22.72
C ARG A 310 55.75 50.03 22.24
N PRO A 311 54.52 49.94 22.82
CA PRO A 311 53.31 50.51 22.20
C PRO A 311 53.03 51.97 22.59
N LEU A 312 52.40 52.68 21.67
CA LEU A 312 51.86 54.03 21.88
C LEU A 312 50.68 54.02 22.87
N LYS A 313 50.79 54.81 23.93
CA LYS A 313 49.65 55.24 24.75
C LYS A 313 48.83 56.29 23.99
N ARG A 314 47.54 56.43 24.35
CA ARG A 314 46.71 57.54 23.87
C ARG A 314 47.30 58.88 24.29
N THR A 315 47.33 59.83 23.37
CA THR A 315 47.41 61.27 23.65
C THR A 315 46.20 61.94 23.01
N GLU A 316 45.25 62.37 23.85
CA GLU A 316 44.10 63.16 23.42
C GLU A 316 44.57 64.62 23.25
N ALA A 317 45.18 64.90 22.09
CA ALA A 317 45.64 66.24 21.73
C ALA A 317 44.45 67.09 21.25
N ILE A 318 44.09 68.10 22.06
CA ILE A 318 43.12 69.13 21.68
C ILE A 318 43.71 69.95 20.53
N LEU A 319 43.05 69.95 19.37
CA LEU A 319 43.43 70.75 18.20
C LEU A 319 42.47 71.94 18.03
N ASP A 320 43.04 73.13 17.97
CA ASP A 320 42.36 74.42 17.77
C ASP A 320 41.84 74.54 16.31
N PRO A 321 40.52 74.72 16.08
CA PRO A 321 39.92 74.62 14.75
C PRO A 321 40.11 75.87 13.88
N ARG A 322 41.35 76.12 13.42
CA ARG A 322 41.59 77.08 12.31
C ARG A 322 41.39 76.39 10.96
N MET A 323 40.24 76.71 10.36
CA MET A 323 39.71 76.08 9.16
C MET A 323 40.65 76.11 7.96
N CYS A 324 40.96 74.92 7.44
CA CYS A 324 41.35 74.72 6.05
C CYS A 324 40.09 74.30 5.27
N SER A 325 39.73 75.01 4.20
CA SER A 325 38.52 74.72 3.40
C SER A 325 38.54 73.34 2.73
N PHE A 326 39.72 72.74 2.54
CA PHE A 326 39.86 71.37 2.06
C PHE A 326 39.42 70.32 3.11
N CYS A 327 39.50 70.66 4.40
CA CYS A 327 38.99 69.83 5.50
C CYS A 327 37.46 69.91 5.60
N GLU A 328 36.83 70.96 5.10
CA GLU A 328 35.39 71.21 5.21
C GLU A 328 34.60 70.31 4.24
N ASN A 329 35.04 70.21 2.98
CA ASN A 329 34.51 69.25 2.02
C ASN A 329 34.70 67.80 2.49
N THR A 330 35.90 67.44 2.95
CA THR A 330 36.16 66.07 3.43
C THR A 330 35.41 65.73 4.73
N HIS A 331 35.04 66.73 5.54
CA HIS A 331 34.14 66.54 6.69
C HIS A 331 32.68 66.35 6.25
N SER A 332 32.21 67.10 5.25
CA SER A 332 30.91 66.86 4.58
C SER A 332 30.82 65.44 4.03
N ASP A 333 31.83 65.00 3.27
CA ASP A 333 31.86 63.67 2.67
C ASP A 333 31.92 62.57 3.74
N PHE A 334 32.63 62.80 4.86
CA PHE A 334 32.62 61.89 6.01
C PHE A 334 31.25 61.80 6.70
N ILE A 335 30.50 62.91 6.81
CA ILE A 335 29.13 62.91 7.34
C ILE A 335 28.17 62.19 6.39
N GLN A 336 28.30 62.41 5.07
CA GLN A 336 27.53 61.69 4.04
C GLN A 336 27.84 60.18 4.04
N LEU A 337 29.11 59.79 4.19
CA LEU A 337 29.51 58.39 4.34
C LEU A 337 28.98 57.79 5.64
N LYS A 338 28.98 58.54 6.75
CA LYS A 338 28.44 58.10 8.05
C LYS A 338 26.92 57.90 8.01
N THR A 339 26.17 58.78 7.33
CA THR A 339 24.71 58.63 7.14
C THR A 339 24.38 57.47 6.21
N THR A 340 25.04 57.35 5.05
CA THR A 340 24.84 56.21 4.15
C THR A 340 25.23 54.86 4.77
N VAL A 341 26.28 54.78 5.59
CA VAL A 341 26.59 53.59 6.39
C VAL A 341 25.51 53.32 7.45
N GLY A 342 24.89 54.35 8.02
CA GLY A 342 23.70 54.24 8.86
C GLY A 342 22.51 53.63 8.12
N ASP A 343 22.16 54.17 6.94
CA ASP A 343 21.08 53.67 6.09
C ASP A 343 21.31 52.23 5.64
N LEU A 344 22.55 51.88 5.29
CA LEU A 344 22.92 50.52 4.91
C LEU A 344 22.82 49.55 6.09
N ARG A 345 23.15 49.98 7.32
CA ARG A 345 22.91 49.19 8.54
C ARG A 345 21.41 49.02 8.82
N GLY A 346 20.60 50.06 8.67
CA GLY A 346 19.15 49.99 8.81
C GLY A 346 18.51 49.05 7.78
N LYS A 347 18.94 49.13 6.52
CA LYS A 347 18.51 48.22 5.44
C LYS A 347 18.95 46.78 5.70
N LEU A 348 20.17 46.56 6.19
CA LEU A 348 20.66 45.23 6.59
C LEU A 348 19.82 44.63 7.72
N GLN A 349 19.54 45.41 8.77
CA GLN A 349 18.74 44.97 9.91
C GLN A 349 17.27 44.69 9.52
N SER A 350 16.69 45.51 8.62
CA SER A 350 15.36 45.28 8.05
C SER A 350 15.32 43.99 7.21
N ALA A 351 16.33 43.75 6.37
CA ALA A 351 16.44 42.52 5.58
C ALA A 351 16.65 41.27 6.46
N GLN A 352 17.42 41.38 7.56
CA GLN A 352 17.58 40.32 8.55
C GLN A 352 16.25 39.99 9.26
N HIS A 353 15.47 41.02 9.64
CA HIS A 353 14.14 40.81 10.22
C HIS A 353 13.19 40.15 9.23
N GLN A 354 13.14 40.62 7.97
CA GLN A 354 12.35 40.01 6.90
C GLN A 354 12.74 38.55 6.63
N LEU A 355 14.02 38.20 6.75
CA LEU A 355 14.50 36.83 6.60
C LEU A 355 13.97 35.91 7.70
N GLU A 356 14.08 36.29 8.98
CA GLU A 356 13.49 35.49 10.08
C GLU A 356 11.95 35.47 10.05
N ASP A 357 11.32 36.57 9.62
CA ASP A 357 9.87 36.62 9.33
C ASP A 357 9.45 35.64 8.22
N SER A 358 10.28 35.45 7.20
CA SER A 358 10.02 34.49 6.12
C SER A 358 10.27 33.05 6.56
N LYS A 359 11.30 32.84 7.40
CA LYS A 359 11.71 31.55 7.94
C LYS A 359 10.72 31.00 8.97
N THR A 360 10.22 31.84 9.87
CA THR A 360 9.15 31.49 10.80
C THR A 360 7.86 31.13 10.06
N LYS A 361 7.46 31.90 9.04
CA LYS A 361 6.31 31.58 8.17
C LYS A 361 6.50 30.28 7.38
N ALA A 362 7.73 29.98 6.94
CA ALA A 362 8.04 28.69 6.32
C ALA A 362 7.88 27.52 7.31
N THR A 363 8.41 27.65 8.54
CA THR A 363 8.28 26.59 9.55
C THR A 363 6.84 26.38 10.05
N THR A 364 5.99 27.41 10.09
CA THR A 364 4.57 27.22 10.43
C THR A 364 3.81 26.49 9.32
N VAL A 365 4.05 26.84 8.04
CA VAL A 365 3.46 26.11 6.90
C VAL A 365 3.98 24.68 6.83
N GLU A 366 5.25 24.43 7.15
CA GLU A 366 5.80 23.09 7.23
C GLU A 366 5.11 22.24 8.33
N LEU A 367 4.87 22.81 9.52
CA LEU A 367 4.12 22.14 10.59
C LEU A 367 2.65 21.86 10.21
N GLU A 368 1.95 22.82 9.60
CA GLU A 368 0.59 22.63 9.08
C GLU A 368 0.51 21.51 8.04
N LEU A 369 1.54 21.38 7.18
CA LEU A 369 1.64 20.30 6.20
C LEU A 369 1.88 18.94 6.87
N TYR A 370 2.77 18.84 7.87
CA TYR A 370 2.96 17.58 8.61
C TYR A 370 1.71 17.16 9.38
N GLU A 371 1.00 18.09 10.04
CA GLU A 371 -0.25 17.79 10.74
C GLU A 371 -1.33 17.29 9.75
N LYS A 372 -1.43 17.94 8.58
CA LYS A 372 -2.36 17.53 7.52
C LYS A 372 -2.01 16.16 6.94
N ILE A 373 -0.73 15.84 6.76
CA ILE A 373 -0.28 14.50 6.33
C ILE A 373 -0.66 13.46 7.38
N ALA A 374 -0.31 13.67 8.65
CA ALA A 374 -0.65 12.74 9.74
C ALA A 374 -2.17 12.57 9.92
N SER A 375 -2.97 13.60 9.65
CA SER A 375 -4.44 13.51 9.59
C SER A 375 -4.92 12.61 8.45
N MET A 376 -4.38 12.78 7.24
CA MET A 376 -4.72 11.92 6.09
C MET A 376 -4.27 10.46 6.30
N GLU A 377 -3.10 10.23 6.89
CA GLU A 377 -2.60 8.89 7.21
C GLU A 377 -3.48 8.17 8.24
N ASN A 378 -3.91 8.87 9.30
CA ASN A 378 -4.86 8.32 10.27
C ASN A 378 -6.23 8.03 9.64
N ASN A 379 -6.75 8.93 8.81
CA ASN A 379 -8.02 8.73 8.11
C ASN A 379 -7.96 7.53 7.16
N HIS A 380 -6.88 7.38 6.40
CA HIS A 380 -6.67 6.23 5.51
C HIS A 380 -6.52 4.91 6.30
N SER A 381 -5.75 4.93 7.39
CA SER A 381 -5.58 3.77 8.28
C SER A 381 -6.89 3.34 8.94
N SER A 382 -7.74 4.30 9.31
CA SER A 382 -9.09 4.04 9.83
C SER A 382 -10.00 3.42 8.77
N ALA A 383 -10.01 3.99 7.55
CA ALA A 383 -10.82 3.48 6.43
C ALA A 383 -10.41 2.06 5.99
N LEU A 384 -9.10 1.75 5.96
CA LEU A 384 -8.60 0.41 5.71
C LEU A 384 -9.09 -0.57 6.77
N ARG A 385 -8.97 -0.21 8.06
CA ARG A 385 -9.43 -1.03 9.19
C ARG A 385 -10.94 -1.25 9.19
N GLU A 386 -11.73 -0.25 8.80
CA GLU A 386 -13.18 -0.37 8.60
C GLU A 386 -13.52 -1.33 7.44
N GLY A 387 -12.73 -1.29 6.35
CA GLY A 387 -12.82 -2.23 5.24
C GLY A 387 -12.50 -3.67 5.65
N GLU A 388 -11.42 -3.88 6.41
CA GLU A 388 -11.05 -5.20 6.96
C GLU A 388 -12.15 -5.79 7.85
N VAL A 389 -12.75 -4.98 8.72
CA VAL A 389 -13.86 -5.40 9.58
C VAL A 389 -15.06 -5.81 8.73
N LYS A 390 -15.51 -4.97 7.79
CA LYS A 390 -16.63 -5.30 6.89
C LYS A 390 -16.40 -6.58 6.06
N MET A 391 -15.17 -6.81 5.60
CA MET A 391 -14.82 -8.06 4.90
C MET A 391 -14.86 -9.26 5.84
N ARG A 392 -14.35 -9.13 7.06
CA ARG A 392 -14.39 -10.20 8.08
C ARG A 392 -15.82 -10.54 8.48
N ASP A 393 -16.66 -9.55 8.71
CA ASP A 393 -18.07 -9.74 9.07
C ASP A 393 -18.84 -10.44 7.96
N ARG A 394 -18.58 -10.10 6.69
CA ARG A 394 -19.16 -10.79 5.53
C ARG A 394 -18.65 -12.23 5.38
N VAL A 395 -17.41 -12.52 5.74
CA VAL A 395 -16.90 -13.91 5.82
C VAL A 395 -17.64 -14.67 6.93
N ASN A 396 -17.76 -14.09 8.14
CA ASN A 396 -18.50 -14.70 9.25
C ASN A 396 -19.98 -14.98 8.90
N GLU A 397 -20.64 -14.08 8.17
CA GLU A 397 -22.01 -14.25 7.68
C GLU A 397 -22.12 -15.42 6.68
N LEU A 398 -21.20 -15.50 5.70
CA LEU A 398 -21.15 -16.59 4.71
C LEU A 398 -20.83 -17.94 5.36
N GLU A 399 -19.91 -17.98 6.32
CA GLU A 399 -19.61 -19.19 7.11
C GLU A 399 -20.82 -19.63 7.96
N SER A 400 -21.54 -18.68 8.56
CA SER A 400 -22.78 -18.95 9.31
C SER A 400 -23.87 -19.56 8.41
N GLU A 401 -24.11 -18.99 7.22
CA GLU A 401 -25.11 -19.56 6.30
C GLU A 401 -24.66 -20.90 5.71
N MET A 402 -23.36 -21.09 5.43
CA MET A 402 -22.80 -22.41 5.09
C MET A 402 -23.03 -23.43 6.21
N GLN A 403 -22.90 -23.03 7.48
CA GLN A 403 -23.14 -23.91 8.62
C GLN A 403 -24.63 -24.24 8.81
N LYS A 404 -25.54 -23.28 8.54
CA LYS A 404 -26.99 -23.53 8.46
C LYS A 404 -27.34 -24.50 7.31
N GLN A 405 -26.75 -24.33 6.12
CA GLN A 405 -26.94 -25.26 5.00
C GLN A 405 -26.43 -26.67 5.32
N ARG A 406 -25.26 -26.79 5.96
CA ARG A 406 -24.74 -28.08 6.47
C ARG A 406 -25.71 -28.70 7.48
N HIS A 407 -26.27 -27.92 8.40
CA HIS A 407 -27.24 -28.40 9.39
C HIS A 407 -28.52 -28.94 8.72
N ARG A 408 -29.17 -28.13 7.87
CA ARG A 408 -30.35 -28.55 7.08
C ARG A 408 -30.09 -29.82 6.27
N THR A 409 -28.89 -29.95 5.69
CA THR A 409 -28.49 -31.16 4.94
C THR A 409 -28.39 -32.38 5.86
N MET A 410 -27.82 -32.24 7.05
CA MET A 410 -27.77 -33.30 8.06
C MET A 410 -29.16 -33.68 8.59
N GLU A 411 -30.06 -32.71 8.77
CA GLU A 411 -31.44 -32.94 9.18
C GLU A 411 -32.22 -33.74 8.13
N ILE A 412 -32.10 -33.36 6.84
CA ILE A 412 -32.70 -34.11 5.71
C ILE A 412 -32.14 -35.53 5.63
N ILE A 413 -30.82 -35.71 5.81
CA ILE A 413 -30.21 -37.06 5.86
C ILE A 413 -30.80 -37.87 7.01
N ALA A 414 -30.88 -37.32 8.22
CA ALA A 414 -31.44 -37.99 9.39
C ALA A 414 -32.96 -38.26 9.27
N GLU A 415 -33.70 -37.48 8.49
CA GLU A 415 -35.09 -37.77 8.13
C GLU A 415 -35.17 -38.95 7.14
N LYS A 416 -34.33 -38.96 6.10
CA LYS A 416 -34.27 -40.09 5.14
C LYS A 416 -33.75 -41.39 5.76
N GLU A 417 -32.88 -41.32 6.76
CA GLU A 417 -32.51 -42.49 7.56
C GLU A 417 -33.70 -43.04 8.37
N LYS A 418 -34.57 -42.17 8.93
CA LYS A 418 -35.81 -42.60 9.61
C LYS A 418 -36.83 -43.19 8.64
N GLU A 419 -37.01 -42.62 7.45
CA GLU A 419 -37.85 -43.19 6.38
C GLU A 419 -37.34 -44.57 5.94
N LEU A 420 -36.02 -44.72 5.77
CA LEU A 420 -35.39 -46.00 5.44
C LEU A 420 -35.54 -47.03 6.56
N GLU A 421 -35.45 -46.64 7.83
CA GLU A 421 -35.65 -47.57 8.94
C GLU A 421 -37.14 -47.95 9.11
N ALA A 422 -38.07 -47.02 8.91
CA ALA A 422 -39.50 -47.31 8.90
C ALA A 422 -39.89 -48.27 7.76
N THR A 423 -39.36 -48.08 6.56
CA THR A 423 -39.60 -48.99 5.42
C THR A 423 -38.95 -50.35 5.61
N LYS A 424 -37.74 -50.44 6.20
CA LYS A 424 -37.15 -51.71 6.67
C LYS A 424 -38.06 -52.42 7.68
N ALA A 425 -38.57 -51.71 8.69
CA ALA A 425 -39.44 -52.28 9.71
C ALA A 425 -40.74 -52.83 9.11
N ILE A 426 -41.34 -52.12 8.15
CA ILE A 426 -42.50 -52.61 7.38
C ILE A 426 -42.15 -53.89 6.61
N LEU A 427 -41.04 -53.92 5.86
CA LEU A 427 -40.57 -55.11 5.13
C LEU A 427 -40.32 -56.32 6.04
N ILE A 428 -39.71 -56.11 7.22
CA ILE A 428 -39.48 -57.14 8.23
C ILE A 428 -40.81 -57.67 8.78
N SER A 429 -41.78 -56.79 9.05
CA SER A 429 -43.12 -57.19 9.52
C SER A 429 -43.89 -58.00 8.47
N PHE A 430 -43.81 -57.60 7.20
CA PHE A 430 -44.45 -58.30 6.09
C PHE A 430 -43.84 -59.69 5.87
N ARG A 431 -42.51 -59.81 5.90
CA ARG A 431 -41.80 -61.09 5.84
C ARG A 431 -42.17 -62.00 7.01
N SER A 432 -42.32 -61.45 8.22
CA SER A 432 -42.74 -62.20 9.41
C SER A 432 -44.19 -62.71 9.28
N GLN A 433 -45.11 -61.92 8.75
CA GLN A 433 -46.49 -62.36 8.48
C GLN A 433 -46.55 -63.44 7.41
N GLN A 434 -45.77 -63.32 6.33
CA GLN A 434 -45.74 -64.31 5.25
C GLN A 434 -45.22 -65.67 5.73
N MET A 435 -44.18 -65.69 6.57
CA MET A 435 -43.69 -66.91 7.22
C MET A 435 -44.68 -67.47 8.27
N GLY A 436 -45.49 -66.62 8.90
CA GLY A 436 -46.47 -67.01 9.92
C GLY A 436 -47.78 -67.60 9.38
N SER A 437 -48.03 -67.53 8.07
CA SER A 437 -49.29 -67.97 7.44
C SER A 437 -49.13 -69.17 6.49
N SER A 438 -47.98 -69.85 6.51
CA SER A 438 -47.71 -70.99 5.64
C SER A 438 -48.16 -72.33 6.25
N ASN A 439 -49.22 -72.90 5.68
CA ASN A 439 -49.64 -74.28 5.93
C ASN A 439 -48.52 -75.26 5.47
N PRO A 440 -48.14 -76.31 6.22
CA PRO A 440 -46.96 -77.12 5.91
C PRO A 440 -47.20 -78.06 4.72
N GLY A 441 -46.96 -77.58 3.49
CA GLY A 441 -47.27 -78.38 2.31
C GLY A 441 -47.02 -77.78 0.91
N THR A 442 -46.12 -76.81 0.73
CA THR A 442 -45.68 -76.38 -0.62
C THR A 442 -44.18 -76.08 -0.64
N ASN A 443 -43.44 -76.82 -1.47
CA ASN A 443 -42.03 -76.53 -1.74
C ASN A 443 -41.95 -75.36 -2.73
N VAL A 444 -41.27 -74.28 -2.35
CA VAL A 444 -40.83 -73.20 -3.24
C VAL A 444 -39.31 -73.04 -3.02
N PRO A 445 -38.49 -72.80 -4.07
CA PRO A 445 -37.05 -73.06 -3.99
C PRO A 445 -36.30 -72.20 -2.96
N VAL A 446 -35.34 -72.83 -2.27
CA VAL A 446 -34.26 -72.13 -1.59
C VAL A 446 -33.23 -71.71 -2.64
N ASP A 447 -33.25 -70.45 -3.06
CA ASP A 447 -32.14 -69.89 -3.83
C ASP A 447 -30.87 -69.84 -2.97
N PRO A 448 -29.68 -70.11 -3.56
CA PRO A 448 -28.51 -70.49 -2.78
C PRO A 448 -27.82 -69.30 -2.09
N ILE A 449 -27.37 -69.53 -0.85
CA ILE A 449 -26.44 -68.64 -0.15
C ILE A 449 -25.05 -68.80 -0.79
N THR A 450 -24.83 -68.17 -1.93
CA THR A 450 -23.48 -68.00 -2.51
C THR A 450 -22.86 -66.70 -1.99
N PRO A 451 -21.71 -66.73 -1.30
CA PRO A 451 -21.02 -65.52 -0.89
C PRO A 451 -20.37 -64.85 -2.11
N ILE A 452 -21.12 -63.96 -2.78
CA ILE A 452 -20.60 -63.14 -3.87
C ILE A 452 -19.55 -62.21 -3.29
N THR A 453 -18.28 -62.55 -3.48
CA THR A 453 -17.13 -61.72 -3.14
C THR A 453 -17.03 -60.57 -4.13
N VAL A 454 -17.89 -59.56 -3.94
CA VAL A 454 -17.81 -58.28 -4.63
C VAL A 454 -16.46 -57.66 -4.31
N LYS A 455 -15.51 -57.80 -5.24
CA LYS A 455 -14.24 -57.06 -5.21
C LYS A 455 -14.54 -55.58 -5.44
N LEU A 456 -14.89 -54.88 -4.36
CA LEU A 456 -14.86 -53.43 -4.30
C LEU A 456 -13.46 -52.99 -4.74
N ARG A 457 -13.37 -52.43 -5.93
CA ARG A 457 -12.12 -51.98 -6.52
C ARG A 457 -11.70 -50.70 -5.82
N ASP A 458 -10.73 -50.82 -4.91
CA ASP A 458 -10.12 -49.70 -4.21
C ASP A 458 -9.79 -48.55 -5.18
N ARG A 459 -10.40 -47.38 -4.93
CA ARG A 459 -9.98 -46.11 -5.54
C ARG A 459 -9.96 -44.94 -4.54
N SER A 460 -9.86 -45.25 -3.26
CA SER A 460 -9.66 -44.26 -2.19
C SER A 460 -8.17 -43.95 -1.99
N LYS A 461 -7.52 -43.37 -3.01
CA LYS A 461 -6.19 -42.75 -2.88
C LYS A 461 -5.86 -41.80 -4.04
N SER A 462 -6.08 -40.52 -3.82
CA SER A 462 -5.37 -39.44 -4.51
C SER A 462 -4.95 -38.39 -3.48
N THR A 463 -3.78 -38.66 -2.90
CA THR A 463 -2.90 -37.75 -2.17
C THR A 463 -3.16 -36.26 -2.40
N SER A 464 -3.34 -35.55 -1.28
CA SER A 464 -3.03 -34.13 -1.19
C SER A 464 -1.62 -33.84 -1.71
N ARG A 465 -1.51 -32.98 -2.73
CA ARG A 465 -0.25 -32.34 -3.12
C ARG A 465 -0.47 -30.85 -3.35
N THR A 466 -0.02 -30.06 -2.39
CA THR A 466 0.38 -28.68 -2.61
C THR A 466 1.49 -28.62 -3.65
N ARG A 467 1.34 -27.79 -4.70
CA ARG A 467 2.31 -26.74 -5.05
C ARG A 467 1.99 -25.94 -6.33
N ALA A 468 2.59 -24.75 -6.34
CA ALA A 468 3.11 -24.03 -7.49
C ALA A 468 2.13 -23.53 -8.58
N VAL A 469 1.74 -22.27 -8.38
CA VAL A 469 1.83 -21.23 -9.42
C VAL A 469 2.97 -21.56 -10.41
N SER A 470 2.64 -21.65 -11.70
CA SER A 470 3.64 -21.63 -12.78
C SER A 470 3.10 -20.82 -13.96
N ARG A 471 3.92 -19.86 -14.42
CA ARG A 471 3.62 -19.04 -15.60
C ARG A 471 3.70 -19.91 -16.86
N ALA A 472 2.67 -19.87 -17.69
CA ALA A 472 2.78 -20.20 -19.10
C ALA A 472 2.40 -18.96 -19.91
N ARG A 473 3.39 -18.30 -20.53
CA ARG A 473 3.13 -17.36 -21.62
C ARG A 473 2.74 -18.17 -22.85
N SER A 474 1.65 -17.79 -23.51
CA SER A 474 1.43 -18.13 -24.93
C SER A 474 1.16 -16.83 -25.68
N SER A 475 1.74 -16.68 -26.86
CA SER A 475 1.84 -15.40 -27.56
C SER A 475 1.58 -15.53 -29.05
N GLY A 476 0.57 -14.80 -29.54
CA GLY A 476 0.49 -14.35 -30.94
C GLY A 476 0.03 -15.37 -31.98
N SER A 477 -1.25 -15.29 -32.36
CA SER A 477 -1.73 -15.04 -33.73
C SER A 477 -3.24 -14.79 -33.59
N PHE A 478 -3.78 -13.60 -33.87
CA PHE A 478 -3.81 -12.93 -35.17
C PHE A 478 -4.46 -13.81 -36.25
N ASP A 479 -5.78 -13.68 -36.38
CA ASP A 479 -6.42 -13.43 -37.67
C ASP A 479 -7.72 -12.63 -37.47
N ALA A 480 -8.23 -11.98 -38.52
CA ALA A 480 -9.27 -10.93 -38.39
C ALA A 480 -10.51 -11.17 -39.25
N ALA A 481 -11.71 -10.92 -38.69
CA ALA A 481 -12.97 -10.89 -39.43
C ALA A 481 -14.00 -9.93 -38.79
N ILE A 482 -14.00 -8.68 -39.27
CA ILE A 482 -15.18 -7.81 -39.34
C ILE A 482 -15.77 -8.10 -40.74
N PRO A 483 -17.08 -8.38 -40.92
CA PRO A 483 -18.17 -7.42 -40.66
C PRO A 483 -19.47 -8.09 -40.12
N GLU A 484 -20.64 -7.47 -39.99
CA GLU A 484 -21.11 -6.09 -40.24
C GLU A 484 -22.28 -5.75 -39.28
N SER A 485 -22.65 -4.48 -39.15
CA SER A 485 -23.95 -4.08 -38.61
C SER A 485 -24.92 -3.73 -39.74
N PRO A 486 -26.22 -3.99 -39.56
CA PRO A 486 -27.18 -2.93 -39.89
C PRO A 486 -28.15 -2.64 -38.75
N SER A 487 -28.50 -1.36 -38.59
CA SER A 487 -29.54 -0.89 -37.67
C SER A 487 -30.87 -0.68 -38.41
N SER A 488 -31.96 -0.59 -37.62
CA SER A 488 -33.28 -0.05 -38.02
C SER A 488 -34.13 -0.89 -39.00
N ALA A 489 -35.33 -1.30 -38.56
CA ALA A 489 -36.57 -0.58 -38.89
C ALA A 489 -37.83 -1.39 -38.55
N THR A 490 -38.83 -0.76 -37.91
CA THR A 490 -40.24 -1.23 -37.79
C THR A 490 -40.48 -2.61 -37.14
N GLY A 491 -41.68 -2.98 -36.68
CA GLY A 491 -42.91 -2.21 -36.52
C GLY A 491 -44.17 -3.02 -36.88
N PHE A 492 -45.08 -3.16 -35.92
CA PHE A 492 -46.46 -3.65 -36.04
C PHE A 492 -46.77 -5.16 -36.21
N ASN A 493 -47.96 -5.47 -35.67
CA ASN A 493 -48.85 -6.62 -35.90
C ASN A 493 -48.52 -8.02 -35.36
N ASN A 494 -49.26 -8.36 -34.30
CA ASN A 494 -49.87 -9.68 -34.13
C ASN A 494 -50.51 -10.18 -35.44
N SER A 495 -50.43 -11.47 -35.71
CA SER A 495 -51.66 -12.24 -35.95
C SER A 495 -51.47 -13.74 -35.68
N PHE A 496 -52.61 -14.41 -35.53
CA PHE A 496 -52.75 -15.86 -35.39
C PHE A 496 -52.06 -16.62 -36.52
N ASN A 497 -51.57 -17.81 -36.21
CA ASN A 497 -51.83 -18.97 -37.06
C ASN A 497 -51.94 -20.25 -36.23
N PHE A 498 -52.79 -21.16 -36.68
CA PHE A 498 -53.16 -22.40 -36.00
C PHE A 498 -52.93 -23.60 -36.95
N ALA A 499 -52.81 -24.78 -36.37
CA ALA A 499 -52.89 -26.11 -37.00
C ALA A 499 -51.66 -26.79 -37.64
N HIS A 500 -51.61 -28.10 -37.33
CA HIS A 500 -51.05 -29.26 -38.06
C HIS A 500 -49.60 -29.72 -37.90
N GLY A 501 -49.48 -31.06 -37.73
CA GLY A 501 -48.31 -31.84 -37.32
C GLY A 501 -48.49 -32.47 -35.93
N VAL A 502 -49.15 -33.63 -35.70
CA VAL A 502 -49.43 -34.81 -36.56
C VAL A 502 -48.11 -35.48 -37.00
N ASN A 503 -47.71 -36.68 -36.54
CA ASN A 503 -48.49 -37.78 -35.94
C ASN A 503 -47.64 -38.71 -35.04
N THR A 504 -48.28 -39.75 -34.47
CA THR A 504 -47.73 -40.89 -33.67
C THR A 504 -47.33 -40.58 -32.21
N THR A 505 -47.56 -41.44 -31.21
CA THR A 505 -48.03 -42.86 -31.21
C THR A 505 -49.26 -43.11 -30.32
N ASP A 506 -50.09 -44.10 -30.67
CA ASP A 506 -51.27 -44.56 -29.90
C ASP A 506 -50.95 -45.18 -28.52
N SER A 507 -51.87 -44.99 -27.56
CA SER A 507 -52.57 -46.06 -26.78
C SER A 507 -53.02 -45.60 -25.38
N PHE A 508 -54.08 -46.24 -24.85
CA PHE A 508 -54.58 -46.14 -23.46
C PHE A 508 -55.19 -44.80 -23.00
N ALA A 509 -56.31 -44.42 -23.62
CA ALA A 509 -57.33 -43.58 -22.98
C ALA A 509 -58.67 -44.35 -22.87
N LYS A 510 -59.03 -44.82 -21.67
CA LYS A 510 -60.37 -45.37 -21.39
C LYS A 510 -60.68 -45.35 -19.89
N ASN A 511 -61.81 -44.71 -19.54
CA ASN A 511 -62.23 -44.34 -18.18
C ASN A 511 -61.30 -43.25 -17.59
N THR A 512 -61.77 -42.15 -16.99
CA THR A 512 -63.02 -41.94 -16.23
C THR A 512 -63.70 -40.60 -16.54
N LEU A 513 -64.99 -40.61 -16.91
CA LEU A 513 -65.87 -39.45 -16.75
C LEU A 513 -66.25 -39.34 -15.26
N GLY A 514 -66.00 -38.18 -14.64
CA GLY A 514 -66.35 -37.95 -13.23
C GLY A 514 -65.31 -37.23 -12.37
N ASP A 515 -64.21 -36.70 -12.93
CA ASP A 515 -63.19 -35.96 -12.15
C ASP A 515 -62.80 -34.57 -12.68
N ASP A 516 -63.61 -34.02 -13.60
CA ASP A 516 -63.29 -32.76 -14.30
C ASP A 516 -63.10 -31.57 -13.34
N SER A 517 -63.86 -31.52 -12.24
CA SER A 517 -63.71 -30.48 -11.20
C SER A 517 -62.44 -30.61 -10.34
N LYS A 518 -61.76 -31.76 -10.33
CA LYS A 518 -60.39 -31.85 -9.77
C LYS A 518 -59.34 -31.54 -10.83
N ASN A 519 -59.56 -31.97 -12.06
CA ASN A 519 -58.59 -31.82 -13.14
C ASN A 519 -58.24 -30.34 -13.38
N VAL A 520 -59.26 -29.46 -13.41
CA VAL A 520 -59.07 -28.00 -13.52
C VAL A 520 -58.20 -27.42 -12.40
N TYR A 521 -58.38 -27.87 -11.15
CA TYR A 521 -57.58 -27.38 -10.01
C TYR A 521 -56.10 -27.81 -10.09
N TYR A 522 -55.83 -29.03 -10.56
CA TYR A 522 -54.46 -29.48 -10.82
C TYR A 522 -53.83 -28.75 -12.01
N GLU A 523 -54.60 -28.50 -13.08
CA GLU A 523 -54.16 -27.76 -14.26
C GLU A 523 -53.89 -26.27 -13.96
N GLU A 524 -54.67 -25.66 -13.06
CA GLU A 524 -54.43 -24.31 -12.53
C GLU A 524 -53.16 -24.25 -11.66
N ILE A 525 -52.94 -25.23 -10.77
CA ILE A 525 -51.69 -25.33 -10.00
C ILE A 525 -50.48 -25.53 -10.90
N ILE A 526 -50.58 -26.39 -11.93
CA ILE A 526 -49.50 -26.59 -12.91
C ILE A 526 -49.22 -25.29 -13.65
N SER A 527 -50.26 -24.58 -14.10
CA SER A 527 -50.13 -23.27 -14.76
C SER A 527 -49.50 -22.19 -13.87
N GLU A 528 -49.77 -22.23 -12.56
CA GLU A 528 -49.12 -21.35 -11.59
C GLU A 528 -47.64 -21.73 -11.37
N LYS A 529 -47.31 -23.03 -11.33
CA LYS A 529 -45.91 -23.48 -11.21
C LYS A 529 -45.11 -23.26 -12.47
N ASP A 530 -45.67 -23.39 -13.67
CA ASP A 530 -44.99 -23.01 -14.91
C ASP A 530 -44.77 -21.50 -15.00
N ARG A 531 -45.68 -20.68 -14.45
CA ARG A 531 -45.49 -19.23 -14.30
C ARG A 531 -44.34 -18.91 -13.34
N GLU A 532 -44.33 -19.51 -12.15
CA GLU A 532 -43.24 -19.37 -11.17
C GLU A 532 -41.89 -19.80 -11.76
N ILE A 533 -41.85 -20.94 -12.47
CA ILE A 533 -40.66 -21.44 -13.17
C ILE A 533 -40.23 -20.48 -14.30
N PHE A 534 -41.15 -19.88 -15.04
CA PHE A 534 -40.84 -18.88 -16.07
C PHE A 534 -40.25 -17.60 -15.47
N GLU A 535 -40.85 -17.09 -14.39
CA GLU A 535 -40.37 -15.91 -13.67
C GLU A 535 -38.98 -16.15 -13.05
N LEU A 536 -38.76 -17.31 -12.41
CA LEU A 536 -37.45 -17.71 -11.90
C LEU A 536 -36.41 -17.82 -13.03
N ARG A 537 -36.76 -18.39 -14.19
CA ARG A 537 -35.88 -18.46 -15.37
C ARG A 537 -35.58 -17.07 -15.95
N MET A 538 -36.53 -16.13 -15.91
CA MET A 538 -36.29 -14.74 -16.30
C MET A 538 -35.40 -14.01 -15.29
N LYS A 539 -35.61 -14.21 -13.99
CA LYS A 539 -34.74 -13.66 -12.95
C LYS A 539 -33.31 -14.16 -13.08
N ILE A 540 -33.10 -15.46 -13.25
CA ILE A 540 -31.77 -16.07 -13.49
C ILE A 540 -31.09 -15.39 -14.68
N ARG A 541 -31.72 -15.31 -15.86
CA ARG A 541 -31.13 -14.64 -17.03
C ARG A 541 -30.80 -13.16 -16.79
N THR A 542 -31.60 -12.47 -15.98
CA THR A 542 -31.40 -11.06 -15.64
C THR A 542 -30.23 -10.88 -14.68
N ASP A 543 -30.12 -11.73 -13.65
CA ASP A 543 -29.05 -11.70 -12.67
C ASP A 543 -27.72 -12.23 -13.26
N ASP A 544 -27.75 -13.20 -14.17
CA ASP A 544 -26.63 -13.64 -15.01
C ASP A 544 -26.08 -12.50 -15.89
N SER A 545 -26.94 -11.60 -16.38
CA SER A 545 -26.49 -10.44 -17.14
C SER A 545 -25.75 -9.45 -16.24
N LYS A 546 -26.37 -9.09 -15.11
CA LYS A 546 -25.74 -8.23 -14.09
C LYS A 546 -24.41 -8.80 -13.61
N LEU A 547 -24.28 -10.12 -13.49
CA LEU A 547 -23.03 -10.77 -13.13
C LEU A 547 -21.93 -10.48 -14.16
N ARG A 548 -22.20 -10.69 -15.46
CA ARG A 548 -21.26 -10.37 -16.54
C ARG A 548 -20.92 -8.88 -16.62
N ASP A 549 -21.91 -8.01 -16.40
CA ASP A 549 -21.71 -6.55 -16.38
C ASP A 549 -20.81 -6.12 -15.20
N LEU A 550 -20.96 -6.76 -14.04
CA LEU A 550 -20.12 -6.58 -12.86
C LEU A 550 -18.71 -7.14 -13.07
N GLU A 551 -18.56 -8.34 -13.63
CA GLU A 551 -17.27 -8.94 -13.98
C GLU A 551 -16.48 -8.05 -14.95
N HIS A 552 -17.13 -7.53 -15.99
CA HIS A 552 -16.54 -6.58 -16.92
C HIS A 552 -16.16 -5.25 -16.23
N SER A 553 -16.99 -4.73 -15.32
CA SER A 553 -16.70 -3.53 -14.52
C SER A 553 -15.49 -3.71 -13.59
N VAL A 554 -15.35 -4.88 -12.97
CA VAL A 554 -14.20 -5.24 -12.12
C VAL A 554 -12.93 -5.34 -12.98
N LEU A 555 -12.95 -6.11 -14.07
CA LEU A 555 -11.81 -6.25 -14.97
C LEU A 555 -11.33 -4.90 -15.53
N THR A 556 -12.25 -4.00 -15.88
CA THR A 556 -11.93 -2.64 -16.34
C THR A 556 -11.21 -1.83 -15.26
N LYS A 557 -11.63 -1.94 -13.99
CA LYS A 557 -10.99 -1.26 -12.85
C LYS A 557 -9.62 -1.85 -12.54
N ASP A 558 -9.47 -3.18 -12.60
CA ASP A 558 -8.18 -3.84 -12.36
C ASP A 558 -7.14 -3.47 -13.43
N LEU A 559 -7.54 -3.29 -14.69
CA LEU A 559 -6.68 -2.73 -15.74
C LEU A 559 -6.27 -1.28 -15.44
N GLN A 560 -7.20 -0.42 -14.98
CA GLN A 560 -6.89 0.95 -14.58
C GLN A 560 -5.96 1.01 -13.36
N HIS A 561 -6.18 0.16 -12.35
CA HIS A 561 -5.30 0.01 -11.20
C HIS A 561 -3.90 -0.48 -11.63
N TYR A 562 -3.82 -1.43 -12.57
CA TYR A 562 -2.56 -1.91 -13.11
C TYR A 562 -1.76 -0.79 -13.82
N GLU A 563 -2.43 0.03 -14.65
CA GLU A 563 -1.79 1.21 -15.26
C GLU A 563 -1.26 2.21 -14.22
N ILE A 564 -2.04 2.49 -13.17
CA ILE A 564 -1.63 3.41 -12.08
C ILE A 564 -0.42 2.82 -11.34
N ILE A 565 -0.41 1.52 -11.07
CA ILE A 565 0.70 0.82 -10.42
C ILE A 565 1.98 0.87 -11.28
N GLU A 566 1.90 0.68 -12.59
CA GLU A 566 3.09 0.80 -13.47
C GLU A 566 3.58 2.26 -13.56
N LYS A 567 2.68 3.26 -13.59
CA LYS A 567 3.06 4.69 -13.51
C LYS A 567 3.78 5.03 -12.20
N LEU A 568 3.28 4.56 -11.06
CA LEU A 568 3.91 4.76 -9.75
C LEU A 568 5.25 4.02 -9.62
N LYS A 569 5.40 2.83 -10.19
CA LYS A 569 6.70 2.13 -10.29
C LYS A 569 7.70 2.92 -11.12
N GLU A 570 7.26 3.55 -12.21
CA GLU A 570 8.13 4.36 -13.05
C GLU A 570 8.61 5.63 -12.33
N GLU A 571 7.72 6.30 -11.62
CA GLU A 571 8.08 7.44 -10.75
C GLU A 571 9.05 7.04 -9.64
N LEU A 572 8.80 5.90 -8.96
CA LEU A 572 9.74 5.32 -8.00
C LEU A 572 11.10 5.02 -8.64
N ARG A 573 11.15 4.37 -9.80
CA ARG A 573 12.39 4.06 -10.53
C ARG A 573 13.18 5.32 -10.91
N ILE A 574 12.50 6.39 -11.28
CA ILE A 574 13.09 7.71 -11.57
C ILE A 574 13.61 8.37 -10.28
N LEU A 575 12.91 8.26 -9.17
CA LEU A 575 13.33 8.80 -7.87
C LEU A 575 14.48 8.01 -7.25
N GLU A 576 14.49 6.68 -7.39
CA GLU A 576 15.58 5.79 -6.98
C GLU A 576 16.87 6.10 -7.76
N GLY A 577 16.80 6.23 -9.09
CA GLY A 577 17.95 6.61 -9.91
C GLY A 577 18.51 8.00 -9.56
N LYS A 578 17.64 8.98 -9.25
CA LYS A 578 18.06 10.29 -8.71
C LYS A 578 18.74 10.14 -7.35
N LEU A 579 18.15 9.34 -6.44
CA LEU A 579 18.68 9.11 -5.10
C LEU A 579 20.01 8.36 -5.11
N GLU A 580 20.23 7.47 -6.07
CA GLU A 580 21.50 6.75 -6.29
C GLU A 580 22.61 7.72 -6.73
N LEU A 581 22.32 8.62 -7.68
CA LEU A 581 23.23 9.71 -8.05
C LEU A 581 23.57 10.63 -6.86
N TYR A 582 22.62 10.91 -5.97
CA TYR A 582 22.87 11.64 -4.72
C TYR A 582 23.61 10.84 -3.64
N LYS A 583 23.66 9.50 -3.73
CA LYS A 583 24.41 8.62 -2.82
C LYS A 583 25.87 8.44 -3.25
N SER A 584 26.16 8.42 -4.54
CA SER A 584 27.53 8.26 -5.08
C SER A 584 28.46 9.46 -4.83
N ASP A 585 27.95 10.62 -4.44
CA ASP A 585 28.70 11.88 -4.25
C ASP A 585 29.62 11.89 -2.99
N LYS A 586 29.64 10.80 -2.20
CA LYS A 586 30.17 10.78 -0.82
C LYS A 586 31.63 10.37 -0.60
N GLU A 587 32.27 9.67 -1.54
CA GLU A 587 33.66 9.19 -1.35
C GLU A 587 34.69 9.80 -2.33
N PRO A 588 34.43 9.98 -3.64
CA PRO A 588 35.39 10.61 -4.54
C PRO A 588 35.73 12.06 -4.14
N SER A 589 34.78 12.77 -3.54
CA SER A 589 34.90 14.17 -3.15
C SER A 589 35.90 14.39 -2.01
N ILE A 590 35.97 13.49 -1.02
CA ILE A 590 36.85 13.68 0.15
C ILE A 590 38.31 13.34 -0.15
N GLU A 591 38.60 12.33 -0.97
CA GLU A 591 39.97 12.02 -1.40
C GLU A 591 40.53 13.08 -2.35
N TYR A 592 39.71 13.57 -3.29
CA TYR A 592 40.08 14.68 -4.16
C TYR A 592 40.37 15.95 -3.34
N LEU A 593 39.50 16.30 -2.38
CA LEU A 593 39.69 17.45 -1.49
C LEU A 593 40.95 17.30 -0.62
N ARG A 594 41.25 16.09 -0.12
CA ARG A 594 42.49 15.80 0.65
C ARG A 594 43.75 16.04 -0.20
N ASN A 595 43.76 15.57 -1.44
CA ASN A 595 44.89 15.75 -2.35
C ASN A 595 45.08 17.23 -2.72
N ILE A 596 43.99 17.96 -3.01
CA ILE A 596 44.03 19.40 -3.25
C ILE A 596 44.52 20.17 -2.00
N PHE A 597 44.11 19.77 -0.79
CA PHE A 597 44.55 20.41 0.45
C PHE A 597 46.05 20.21 0.72
N ILE A 598 46.61 19.04 0.42
CA ILE A 598 48.07 18.82 0.47
C ILE A 598 48.77 19.73 -0.56
N GLN A 599 48.22 19.83 -1.77
CA GLN A 599 48.75 20.72 -2.82
C GLN A 599 48.65 22.22 -2.45
N TYR A 600 47.62 22.63 -1.68
CA TYR A 600 47.51 23.97 -1.12
C TYR A 600 48.66 24.31 -0.18
N LEU A 601 48.94 23.41 0.77
CA LEU A 601 50.00 23.57 1.77
C LEU A 601 51.41 23.62 1.13
N GLN A 602 51.62 22.87 0.04
CA GLN A 602 52.87 22.85 -0.72
C GLN A 602 53.02 24.00 -1.72
N CYS A 603 51.95 24.76 -2.00
CA CYS A 603 52.00 25.85 -2.97
C CYS A 603 52.60 27.11 -2.33
N ASN A 604 53.71 27.62 -2.88
CA ASN A 604 54.38 28.83 -2.37
C ASN A 604 53.89 30.15 -3.03
N GLY A 605 53.14 30.07 -4.13
CA GLY A 605 52.62 31.24 -4.84
C GLY A 605 51.20 31.63 -4.42
N SER A 606 50.97 32.92 -4.17
CA SER A 606 49.64 33.49 -3.83
C SER A 606 48.57 33.14 -4.87
N SER A 607 48.85 33.34 -6.16
CA SER A 607 47.93 33.03 -7.25
C SER A 607 47.58 31.54 -7.33
N GLY A 608 48.58 30.67 -7.11
CA GLY A 608 48.39 29.22 -7.01
C GLY A 608 47.49 28.85 -5.84
N ARG A 609 47.79 29.35 -4.63
CA ARG A 609 46.94 29.18 -3.44
C ARG A 609 45.51 29.65 -3.67
N ARG A 610 45.30 30.80 -4.30
CA ARG A 610 43.96 31.36 -4.61
C ARG A 610 43.18 30.48 -5.59
N ASN A 611 43.84 29.97 -6.64
CA ASN A 611 43.23 29.06 -7.60
C ASN A 611 42.90 27.69 -6.98
N ILE A 612 43.78 27.17 -6.13
CA ILE A 612 43.57 25.94 -5.36
C ILE A 612 42.38 26.11 -4.39
N LEU A 613 42.29 27.23 -3.66
CA LEU A 613 41.13 27.54 -2.81
C LEU A 613 39.82 27.65 -3.61
N LYS A 614 39.84 28.19 -4.84
CA LYS A 614 38.66 28.19 -5.73
C LYS A 614 38.23 26.77 -6.13
N ALA A 615 39.19 25.88 -6.41
CA ALA A 615 38.89 24.47 -6.70
C ALA A 615 38.30 23.76 -5.46
N MET A 616 38.88 23.95 -4.27
CA MET A 616 38.29 23.45 -3.03
C MET A 616 36.89 24.02 -2.78
N ALA A 617 36.67 25.32 -3.05
CA ALA A 617 35.39 25.98 -2.82
C ALA A 617 34.27 25.48 -3.74
N THR A 618 34.59 25.09 -4.97
CA THR A 618 33.63 24.47 -5.90
C THR A 618 33.29 23.03 -5.50
N VAL A 619 34.27 22.24 -5.05
CA VAL A 619 34.04 20.88 -4.50
C VAL A 619 33.18 20.92 -3.23
N LEU A 620 33.46 21.86 -2.33
CA LEU A 620 32.73 22.06 -1.08
C LEU A 620 31.41 22.86 -1.24
N LYS A 621 31.05 23.25 -2.47
CA LYS A 621 29.78 23.92 -2.82
C LYS A 621 29.53 25.22 -2.00
N LEU A 622 30.58 25.99 -1.70
CA LEU A 622 30.49 27.26 -0.94
C LEU A 622 29.75 28.36 -1.72
N GLY A 623 29.17 29.31 -0.99
CA GLY A 623 28.33 30.36 -1.55
C GLY A 623 29.08 31.41 -2.37
N PRO A 624 28.39 32.19 -3.24
CA PRO A 624 29.02 33.23 -4.04
C PRO A 624 29.61 34.38 -3.20
N ALA A 625 29.16 34.57 -1.96
CA ALA A 625 29.78 35.49 -1.01
C ALA A 625 31.13 34.98 -0.46
N GLU A 626 31.38 33.67 -0.51
CA GLU A 626 32.59 33.02 0.02
C GLU A 626 33.66 32.89 -1.07
N LEU A 627 33.27 32.58 -2.31
CA LEU A 627 34.18 32.71 -3.45
C LEU A 627 34.74 34.15 -3.55
N LYS A 628 33.90 35.18 -3.36
CA LYS A 628 34.37 36.58 -3.33
C LYS A 628 35.35 36.86 -2.19
N ARG A 629 35.20 36.24 -1.01
CA ARG A 629 36.21 36.34 0.07
C ARG A 629 37.53 35.72 -0.36
N ILE A 630 37.50 34.53 -0.96
CA ILE A 630 38.71 33.84 -1.49
C ILE A 630 39.40 34.68 -2.57
N GLU A 631 38.65 35.36 -3.43
CA GLU A 631 39.21 36.26 -4.46
C GLU A 631 40.00 37.44 -3.88
N THR A 632 39.63 37.93 -2.69
CA THR A 632 40.31 39.04 -2.02
C THR A 632 41.56 38.66 -1.22
N ILE A 633 41.88 37.36 -1.08
CA ILE A 633 43.08 36.90 -0.36
C ILE A 633 44.31 37.21 -1.22
N LYS A 634 45.13 38.18 -0.79
CA LYS A 634 46.39 38.57 -1.44
C LYS A 634 47.47 37.50 -1.33
#